data_AF-A0A9D2X9A4-F1
#
_entry.id   AF-A0A9D2X9A4-F1
#
_cell.length_a   1.000
_cell.length_b   1.000
_cell.length_c   1.000
_cell.angle_alpha   90.00
_cell.angle_beta   90.00
_cell.angle_gamma   90.00
#
_symmetry.space_group_name_H-M   'P 1'
#
loop_
_entity.id
_entity.type
_entity.pdbx_description
1 polymer ?
#
loop_
_entity_poly.entity_id
_entity_poly.type
_entity_poly.pdbx_seq_one_letter_code
_entity_poly.pdbx_strand_id
1 'polypeptide(L)'
;MDEIEKIIDEISFRKSKSKNYDNMKALEISKEIQNILKFEQESLKKIEEFEKMQKDQDLISYLKMISKNTTQREISEIQEIYLKKIDNEYLNSK
;
A
#
# COMPACT_ATOMS: atom_id res chain seq x y z
N MET A 1 18.79 2.37 -15.68
CA MET A 1 18.88 2.55 -14.21
C MET A 1 17.79 3.49 -13.74
N ASP A 2 17.63 4.67 -14.37
CA ASP A 2 16.63 5.70 -13.99
C ASP A 2 15.20 5.22 -13.75
N GLU A 3 14.69 4.27 -14.54
CA GLU A 3 13.30 3.80 -14.39
C GLU A 3 13.10 2.90 -13.17
N ILE A 4 14.13 2.14 -12.79
CA ILE A 4 14.14 1.31 -11.58
C ILE A 4 14.19 2.21 -10.34
N GLU A 5 15.09 3.20 -10.34
CA GLU A 5 15.21 4.17 -9.25
C GLU A 5 13.89 4.90 -9.03
N LYS A 6 13.20 5.32 -10.10
CA LYS A 6 11.86 5.91 -10.00
C LYS A 6 10.84 4.98 -9.33
N ILE A 7 10.79 3.70 -9.71
CA ILE A 7 9.85 2.74 -9.10
C ILE A 7 10.18 2.56 -7.60
N ILE A 8 11.46 2.44 -7.25
CA ILE A 8 11.92 2.31 -5.86
C ILE A 8 11.58 3.57 -5.06
N ASP A 9 11.81 4.75 -5.62
CA ASP A 9 11.52 6.03 -4.99
C ASP A 9 10.02 6.22 -4.76
N GLU A 10 9.17 5.86 -5.74
CA GLU A 10 7.71 5.90 -5.59
C GLU A 10 7.23 4.99 -4.44
N ILE A 11 7.71 3.75 -4.37
CA ILE A 11 7.36 2.78 -3.31
C ILE A 11 7.85 3.30 -1.96
N SER A 12 9.09 3.80 -1.89
CA SER A 12 9.70 4.31 -0.66
C SER A 12 9.02 5.58 -0.15
N PHE A 13 8.60 6.46 -1.06
CA PHE A 13 7.88 7.67 -0.72
C PHE A 13 6.52 7.37 -0.10
N ARG A 14 5.82 6.33 -0.56
CA ARG A 14 4.55 5.93 0.06
C ARG A 14 4.72 5.55 1.52
N LYS A 15 5.75 4.75 1.84
CA LYS A 15 6.07 4.36 3.22
C LYS A 15 6.20 5.57 4.17
N SER A 16 6.68 6.71 3.66
CA SER A 16 6.89 7.93 4.45
C SER A 16 5.62 8.72 4.78
N LYS A 17 4.49 8.41 4.13
CA LYS A 17 3.22 9.16 4.22
C LYS A 17 2.25 8.64 5.29
N SER A 18 2.74 8.04 6.37
CA SER A 18 1.86 7.51 7.44
C SER A 18 0.92 8.60 7.95
N LYS A 19 -0.39 8.32 7.96
CA LYS A 19 -1.41 9.23 8.49
C LYS A 19 -1.74 8.85 9.93
N ASN A 20 -2.26 9.81 10.71
CA ASN A 20 -2.83 9.50 12.01
C ASN A 20 -4.26 8.96 11.83
N TYR A 21 -4.38 7.63 11.74
CA TYR A 21 -5.65 6.95 11.50
C TYR A 21 -6.60 6.97 12.70
N ASP A 22 -6.12 7.21 13.92
CA ASP A 22 -6.96 7.26 15.13
C ASP A 22 -8.00 8.40 15.06
N ASN A 23 -7.68 9.48 14.34
CA ASN A 23 -8.56 10.63 14.16
C ASN A 23 -9.55 10.47 12.99
N MET A 24 -9.48 9.38 12.23
CA MET A 24 -10.36 9.12 11.10
C MET A 24 -11.59 8.30 11.52
N LYS A 25 -12.68 8.43 10.76
CA LYS A 25 -13.86 7.55 10.84
C LYS A 25 -13.61 6.24 10.11
N ALA A 26 -14.37 5.20 10.46
CA ALA A 26 -14.31 3.91 9.79
C ALA A 26 -14.43 4.03 8.25
N LEU A 27 -15.35 4.85 7.75
CA LEU A 27 -15.52 5.05 6.30
C LEU A 27 -14.29 5.69 5.63
N GLU A 28 -13.59 6.59 6.31
CA GLU A 28 -12.37 7.23 5.80
C GLU A 28 -11.22 6.23 5.78
N ILE A 29 -11.06 5.45 6.84
CA ILE A 29 -10.10 4.36 6.93
C ILE A 29 -10.31 3.32 5.81
N SER A 30 -11.57 2.96 5.53
CA SER A 30 -11.91 2.06 4.42
C SER A 30 -11.42 2.58 3.07
N LYS A 31 -11.58 3.89 2.81
CA LYS A 31 -11.06 4.54 1.59
C LYS A 31 -9.54 4.54 1.55
N GLU A 32 -8.86 4.73 2.69
CA GLU A 32 -7.40 4.63 2.75
C GLU A 32 -6.92 3.21 2.41
N ILE A 33 -7.55 2.17 2.95
CA ILE A 33 -7.23 0.78 2.60
C ILE A 33 -7.40 0.55 1.09
N GLN A 34 -8.49 1.04 0.49
CA GLN A 34 -8.69 0.96 -0.96
C GLN A 34 -7.58 1.70 -1.74
N ASN A 35 -7.15 2.88 -1.27
CA ASN A 35 -6.05 3.64 -1.88
C ASN A 35 -4.71 2.90 -1.78
N ILE A 36 -4.46 2.15 -0.69
CA ILE A 36 -3.27 1.31 -0.54
C ILE A 36 -3.27 0.19 -1.57
N LEU A 37 -4.38 -0.54 -1.67
CA LEU A 37 -4.53 -1.65 -2.61
C LEU A 37 -4.44 -1.17 -4.07
N LYS A 38 -5.05 -0.03 -4.39
CA LYS A 38 -4.96 0.57 -5.72
C LYS A 38 -3.52 0.92 -6.09
N PHE A 39 -2.76 1.50 -5.14
CA PHE A 39 -1.35 1.78 -5.35
C PHE A 39 -0.54 0.51 -5.59
N GLU A 40 -0.77 -0.57 -4.80
CA GLU A 40 -0.09 -1.85 -5.02
C GLU A 40 -0.31 -2.36 -6.45
N GLN A 41 -1.57 -2.32 -6.92
CA GLN A 41 -1.92 -2.74 -8.28
C GLN A 41 -1.26 -1.86 -9.35
N GLU A 42 -1.22 -0.55 -9.15
CA GLU A 42 -0.56 0.39 -10.08
C GLU A 42 0.95 0.15 -10.13
N SER A 43 1.61 -0.04 -8.99
CA SER A 43 3.02 -0.39 -8.91
C SER A 43 3.31 -1.73 -9.58
N LEU A 44 2.47 -2.75 -9.37
CA LEU A 44 2.62 -4.05 -10.01
C LEU A 44 2.50 -3.96 -11.53
N LYS A 45 1.54 -3.19 -12.06
CA LYS A 45 1.42 -2.96 -13.51
C LYS A 45 2.67 -2.31 -14.10
N LYS A 46 3.23 -1.30 -13.43
CA LYS A 46 4.49 -0.67 -13.87
C LYS A 46 5.65 -1.67 -13.88
N ILE A 47 5.75 -2.51 -12.84
CA ILE A 47 6.79 -3.55 -12.76
C ILE A 47 6.61 -4.60 -13.88
N GLU A 48 5.38 -5.01 -14.19
CA GLU A 48 5.07 -5.94 -15.29
C GLU A 48 5.37 -5.33 -16.67
N GLU A 49 5.13 -4.03 -16.85
CA GLU A 49 5.54 -3.32 -18.07
C GLU A 49 7.06 -3.27 -18.20
N PHE A 50 7.75 -3.01 -17.10
CA PHE A 50 9.21 -3.04 -17.04
C PHE A 50 9.79 -4.44 -17.31
N GLU A 51 9.15 -5.50 -16.80
CA GLU A 51 9.52 -6.90 -17.06
C GLU A 51 9.46 -7.27 -18.56
N LYS A 52 8.55 -6.65 -19.33
CA LYS A 52 8.50 -6.85 -20.79
C LYS A 52 9.71 -6.24 -21.50
N MET A 53 10.34 -5.23 -20.92
CA MET A 53 11.48 -4.50 -21.49
C MET A 53 12.83 -5.01 -20.98
N GLN A 54 12.91 -5.45 -19.72
CA GLN A 54 14.12 -6.01 -19.11
C GLN A 54 13.92 -7.46 -18.68
N LYS A 55 14.87 -8.34 -19.02
CA LYS A 55 14.86 -9.77 -18.66
C LYS A 55 15.58 -10.09 -17.34
N ASP A 56 15.74 -9.11 -16.45
CA ASP A 56 16.34 -9.34 -15.13
C ASP A 56 15.27 -9.76 -14.12
N GLN A 57 15.07 -11.08 -14.02
CA GLN A 57 14.02 -11.68 -13.18
C GLN A 57 14.26 -11.49 -11.68
N ASP A 58 15.52 -11.38 -11.25
CA ASP A 58 15.87 -11.16 -9.83
C ASP A 58 15.46 -9.74 -9.42
N LEU A 59 15.74 -8.76 -10.29
CA LEU A 59 15.33 -7.39 -10.09
C LEU A 59 13.80 -7.24 -10.08
N ILE A 60 13.09 -7.88 -11.02
CA ILE A 60 11.61 -7.89 -11.03
C ILE A 60 11.06 -8.48 -9.74
N SER A 61 11.63 -9.60 -9.28
CA SER A 61 11.22 -10.25 -8.03
C SER A 61 11.44 -9.34 -6.82
N TYR A 62 12.57 -8.64 -6.77
CA TYR A 62 12.86 -7.66 -5.74
C TYR A 62 11.85 -6.52 -5.74
N LEU A 63 11.53 -5.94 -6.90
CA LEU A 63 10.55 -4.85 -7.04
C LEU A 63 9.14 -5.28 -6.57
N LYS A 64 8.69 -6.46 -6.99
CA LYS A 64 7.39 -7.03 -6.56
C LYS A 64 7.36 -7.22 -5.04
N MET A 65 8.45 -7.72 -4.46
CA MET A 65 8.58 -7.94 -3.02
C MET A 65 8.52 -6.63 -2.22
N ILE A 66 9.28 -5.59 -2.60
CA ILE A 66 9.27 -4.32 -1.85
C ILE A 66 7.94 -3.59 -1.95
N SER A 67 7.25 -3.68 -3.10
CA SER A 67 5.90 -3.11 -3.28
C SER A 67 4.92 -3.75 -2.30
N LYS A 68 4.83 -5.08 -2.32
CA LYS A 68 3.95 -5.86 -1.45
C LYS A 68 4.26 -5.68 0.03
N ASN A 69 5.54 -5.73 0.41
CA ASN A 69 5.93 -5.58 1.82
C ASN A 69 5.60 -4.18 2.36
N THR A 70 5.66 -3.15 1.50
CA THR A 70 5.32 -1.78 1.88
C THR A 70 3.82 -1.64 2.13
N THR A 71 2.99 -2.11 1.21
CA THR A 71 1.53 -2.00 1.32
C THR A 71 0.96 -2.92 2.40
N GLN A 72 1.47 -4.13 2.56
CA GLN A 72 1.06 -5.04 3.64
C GLN A 72 1.37 -4.47 5.02
N ARG A 73 2.51 -3.79 5.21
CA ARG A 73 2.83 -3.13 6.48
C ARG A 73 1.82 -2.03 6.78
N GLU A 74 1.56 -1.15 5.82
CA GLU A 74 0.59 -0.04 5.96
C GLU A 74 -0.83 -0.57 6.28
N ILE A 75 -1.27 -1.62 5.58
CA ILE A 75 -2.57 -2.27 5.83
C ILE A 75 -2.63 -2.88 7.24
N SER A 76 -1.55 -3.53 7.69
CA SER A 76 -1.52 -4.15 9.02
C SER A 76 -1.61 -3.10 10.13
N GLU A 77 -0.93 -1.95 9.97
CA GLU A 77 -0.98 -0.83 10.92
C GLU A 77 -2.39 -0.24 11.06
N ILE A 78 -3.13 -0.12 9.95
CA ILE A 78 -4.47 0.49 9.96
C ILE A 78 -5.60 -0.51 10.29
N GLN A 79 -5.40 -1.81 10.06
CA GLN A 79 -6.45 -2.83 10.23
C GLN A 79 -6.99 -2.90 11.65
N GLU A 80 -6.13 -2.87 12.67
CA GLU A 80 -6.59 -2.91 14.07
C GLU A 80 -7.43 -1.69 14.45
N ILE A 81 -7.02 -0.51 13.97
CA ILE A 81 -7.76 0.74 14.19
C ILE A 81 -9.10 0.66 13.46
N TYR A 82 -9.12 0.15 12.23
CA TYR A 82 -10.35 0.02 11.44
C TYR A 82 -11.39 -0.86 12.14
N LEU A 83 -10.98 -2.03 12.64
CA LEU A 83 -11.88 -2.95 13.35
C LEU A 83 -12.48 -2.29 14.59
N LYS A 84 -11.65 -1.64 15.42
CA LYS A 84 -12.13 -0.88 16.60
C LYS A 84 -13.13 0.22 16.23
N LYS A 85 -12.91 0.89 15.10
CA LYS A 85 -13.81 1.94 14.60
C LYS A 85 -15.13 1.36 14.12
N ILE A 86 -15.11 0.22 13.41
CA ILE A 86 -16.35 -0.48 13.02
C ILE A 86 -17.15 -0.86 14.27
N ASP A 87 -16.49 -1.45 15.26
CA ASP A 87 -17.14 -1.87 16.49
C ASP A 87 -17.81 -0.67 17.18
N ASN A 88 -17.10 0.44 17.35
CA ASN A 88 -17.62 1.62 18.04
C ASN A 88 -18.67 2.40 17.26
N GLU A 89 -18.51 2.56 15.94
CA GLU A 89 -19.39 3.39 15.11
C GLU A 89 -20.68 2.65 14.71
N TYR A 90 -20.61 1.34 14.51
CA TYR A 90 -21.71 0.58 13.88
C TYR A 90 -22.26 -0.59 14.70
N LEU A 91 -21.45 -1.24 15.55
CA LEU A 91 -21.88 -2.48 16.23
C LEU A 91 -22.25 -2.26 17.70
N ASN A 92 -21.48 -1.44 18.43
CA ASN A 92 -21.64 -1.13 19.85
C ASN A 92 -22.32 0.23 20.09
N SER A 93 -22.85 0.88 19.04
CA SER A 93 -23.57 2.16 19.17
C SER A 93 -25.00 2.02 19.70
N LYS A 94 -25.29 0.91 20.41
CA LYS A 94 -26.59 0.58 21.00
C LYS A 94 -26.62 0.81 22.50
#